data_AF-A0A836XB08-F1
#
_entry.id   AF-A0A836XB08-F1
#
_cell.length_a   1.000
_cell.length_b   1.000
_cell.length_c   1.000
_cell.angle_alpha   90.00
_cell.angle_beta   90.00
_cell.angle_gamma   90.00
#
_symmetry.space_group_name_H-M   'P 1'
#
loop_
_entity.id
_entity.type
_entity.pdbx_description
1 polymer ?
#
loop_
_entity_poly.entity_id
_entity_poly.type
_entity_poly.pdbx_seq_one_letter_code
_entity_poly.pdbx_strand_id
1 'polypeptide(L)'
;MIELKKLMPKAFKEFEAVCGRLEKHYKDMQDLEFTIQNGHLWMLQTRSGKRTAAAAVKIAVDMTRERLIGQKEALMRVNPSDLDQLLHPSFDPAARRHVIGT
;
A
#
# COMPACT_ATOMS: atom_id res chain seq x y z
N MET A 1 -2.75 13.66 -0.11
CA MET A 1 -2.33 13.47 -1.52
C MET A 1 -3.04 14.39 -2.51
N ILE A 2 -4.37 14.53 -2.47
CA ILE A 2 -5.10 15.44 -3.37
C ILE A 2 -4.65 16.90 -3.21
N GLU A 3 -4.42 17.36 -1.98
CA GLU A 3 -3.90 18.71 -1.72
C GLU A 3 -2.48 18.91 -2.24
N LEU A 4 -1.58 17.94 -2.02
CA LEU A 4 -0.21 18.01 -2.54
C LEU A 4 -0.18 18.12 -4.07
N LYS A 5 -1.04 17.34 -4.76
CA LYS A 5 -1.18 17.41 -6.22
C LYS A 5 -1.64 18.78 -6.71
N LYS A 6 -2.50 19.47 -5.94
CA LYS A 6 -2.99 20.83 -6.27
C LYS A 6 -1.94 21.90 -5.97
N LEU A 7 -1.30 21.84 -4.81
CA LEU A 7 -0.37 22.86 -4.31
C LEU A 7 1.02 22.76 -4.96
N MET A 8 1.50 21.53 -5.21
CA MET A 8 2.87 21.28 -5.68
C MET A 8 2.88 20.19 -6.79
N PRO A 9 2.24 20.44 -7.95
CA PRO A 9 2.04 19.42 -8.98
C PRO A 9 3.34 18.84 -9.56
N LYS A 10 4.43 19.63 -9.60
CA LYS A 10 5.74 19.16 -10.07
C LYS A 10 6.34 18.13 -9.11
N ALA A 11 6.44 18.48 -7.82
CA ALA A 11 6.94 17.57 -6.78
C ALA A 11 6.06 16.32 -6.63
N PHE A 12 4.73 16.46 -6.80
CA PHE A 12 3.82 15.32 -6.80
C PHE A 12 4.08 14.35 -7.95
N LYS A 13 4.28 14.85 -9.18
CA LYS A 13 4.63 13.99 -10.34
C LYS A 13 5.96 13.27 -10.13
N GLU A 14 6.95 13.97 -9.56
CA GLU A 14 8.23 13.37 -9.23
C GLU A 14 8.07 12.27 -8.17
N PHE A 15 7.27 12.52 -7.14
CA PHE A 15 6.94 11.56 -6.11
C PHE A 15 6.23 10.31 -6.70
N GLU A 16 5.22 10.49 -7.56
CA GLU A 16 4.55 9.36 -8.24
C GLU A 16 5.55 8.52 -9.06
N ALA A 17 6.48 9.16 -9.76
CA ALA A 17 7.51 8.46 -10.52
C ALA A 17 8.47 7.68 -9.61
N VAL A 18 8.86 8.25 -8.46
CA VAL A 18 9.70 7.58 -7.47
C VAL A 18 8.96 6.39 -6.85
N CYS A 19 7.69 6.54 -6.46
CA CYS A 19 6.87 5.45 -5.95
C CYS A 19 6.84 4.27 -6.92
N GLY A 20 6.54 4.53 -8.20
CA GLY A 20 6.49 3.49 -9.23
C GLY A 20 7.85 2.83 -9.48
N ARG A 21 8.97 3.57 -9.33
CA ARG A 21 10.32 3.00 -9.43
C ARG A 21 10.63 2.10 -8.23
N LEU A 22 10.33 2.54 -7.02
CA LEU A 22 10.58 1.77 -5.80
C LEU A 22 9.74 0.49 -5.76
N GLU A 23 8.46 0.57 -6.13
CA GLU A 23 7.58 -0.59 -6.20
C GLU A 23 8.05 -1.60 -7.24
N LYS A 24 8.52 -1.16 -8.42
CA LYS A 24 9.11 -2.06 -9.43
C LYS A 24 10.44 -2.66 -8.98
N HIS A 25 11.27 -1.88 -8.29
CA HIS A 25 12.59 -2.29 -7.84
C HIS A 25 12.52 -3.33 -6.73
N TYR A 26 11.78 -3.02 -5.66
CA TYR A 26 11.57 -3.94 -4.54
C TYR A 26 10.52 -4.99 -4.83
N LYS A 27 9.79 -4.84 -5.94
CA LYS A 27 8.66 -5.67 -6.36
C LYS A 27 7.58 -5.76 -5.28
N ASP A 28 7.48 -4.82 -4.37
CA ASP A 28 6.61 -4.90 -3.20
C ASP A 28 6.09 -3.50 -2.82
N MET A 29 4.97 -3.46 -2.11
CA MET A 29 4.39 -2.20 -1.64
C MET A 29 5.34 -1.55 -0.62
N GLN A 30 5.62 -0.26 -0.82
CA GLN A 30 6.55 0.49 0.01
C GLN A 30 5.83 1.49 0.92
N ASP A 31 6.27 1.54 2.16
CA ASP A 31 6.01 2.63 3.12
C ASP A 31 7.16 3.65 2.98
N LEU A 32 6.80 4.90 2.68
CA LEU A 32 7.72 5.94 2.24
C LEU A 32 7.65 7.16 3.15
N GLU A 33 8.83 7.66 3.54
CA GLU A 33 8.98 8.95 4.20
C GLU A 33 9.70 9.91 3.25
N PHE A 34 9.15 11.11 3.11
CA PHE A 34 9.70 12.13 2.24
C PHE A 34 9.45 13.52 2.81
N THR A 35 10.21 14.50 2.34
CA THR A 35 9.97 15.91 2.59
C THR A 35 10.08 16.70 1.29
N ILE A 36 9.49 17.89 1.27
CA ILE A 36 9.65 18.83 0.16
C ILE A 36 10.22 20.12 0.73
N GLN A 37 11.42 20.47 0.29
CA GLN A 37 12.13 21.66 0.76
C GLN A 37 12.51 22.53 -0.44
N ASN A 38 12.13 23.82 -0.40
CA ASN A 38 12.38 24.76 -1.49
C ASN A 38 11.91 24.23 -2.86
N GLY A 39 10.77 23.54 -2.90
CA GLY A 39 10.20 22.96 -4.11
C GLY A 39 10.85 21.66 -4.60
N HIS A 40 11.85 21.12 -3.89
CA HIS A 40 12.55 19.88 -4.23
C HIS A 40 12.06 18.73 -3.37
N LEU A 41 11.80 17.58 -3.99
CA LEU A 41 11.45 16.34 -3.31
C LEU A 41 12.70 15.67 -2.74
N TRP A 42 12.64 15.25 -1.48
CA TRP A 42 13.68 14.47 -0.82
C TRP A 42 13.07 13.21 -0.22
N MET A 43 13.56 12.05 -0.63
CA MET A 43 13.20 10.77 -0.03
C MET A 43 14.07 10.53 1.20
N LEU A 44 13.44 10.25 2.34
CA LEU A 44 14.11 10.06 3.62
C LEU A 44 14.24 8.58 3.97
N GLN A 45 13.17 7.82 3.75
CA GLN A 45 13.13 6.39 4.04
C GLN A 45 12.19 5.66 3.07
N THR A 46 12.54 4.41 2.78
CA THR A 46 11.64 3.43 2.15
C THR A 46 11.82 2.10 2.86
N ARG A 47 10.71 1.38 3.04
CA ARG A 47 10.72 -0.01 3.52
C ARG A 47 9.49 -0.73 3.02
N SER A 48 9.50 -2.06 3.05
CA SER A 48 8.28 -2.85 2.84
C SER A 48 7.20 -2.42 3.82
N GLY A 49 6.04 -2.02 3.28
CA GLY A 49 4.96 -1.49 4.09
C GLY A 49 4.26 -2.57 4.91
N LYS A 50 3.95 -2.24 6.17
CA LYS A 50 3.05 -3.06 6.99
C LYS A 50 1.65 -3.02 6.40
N ARG A 51 0.94 -4.13 6.50
CA ARG A 51 -0.36 -4.35 5.83
C ARG A 51 -1.15 -5.44 6.55
N THR A 52 -2.46 -5.42 6.35
CA THR A 52 -3.35 -6.48 6.81
C THR A 52 -3.27 -7.70 5.90
N ALA A 53 -3.74 -8.86 6.37
CA ALA A 53 -3.87 -10.07 5.57
C ALA A 53 -4.61 -9.84 4.23
N ALA A 54 -5.76 -9.16 4.30
CA ALA A 54 -6.58 -8.85 3.13
C ALA A 54 -5.80 -7.99 2.11
N ALA A 55 -5.06 -6.99 2.60
CA ALA A 55 -4.25 -6.13 1.75
C ALA A 55 -3.06 -6.89 1.15
N ALA A 56 -2.42 -7.78 1.89
CA ALA A 56 -1.32 -8.61 1.39
C ALA A 56 -1.77 -9.49 0.21
N VAL A 57 -2.90 -10.18 0.35
CA VAL A 57 -3.48 -11.01 -0.73
C VAL A 57 -3.81 -10.15 -1.95
N LYS A 58 -4.49 -9.00 -1.74
CA LYS A 58 -4.84 -8.09 -2.83
C LYS A 58 -3.61 -7.60 -3.59
N ILE A 59 -2.58 -7.14 -2.88
CA ILE A 59 -1.34 -6.63 -3.47
C ILE A 59 -0.64 -7.74 -4.26
N ALA A 60 -0.52 -8.95 -3.71
CA ALA A 60 0.13 -10.07 -4.40
C ALA A 60 -0.59 -10.44 -5.71
N VAL A 61 -1.93 -10.44 -5.69
CA VAL A 61 -2.75 -10.70 -6.90
C VAL A 61 -2.59 -9.58 -7.93
N ASP A 62 -2.68 -8.32 -7.51
CA ASP A 62 -2.58 -7.17 -8.41
C ASP A 62 -1.18 -7.08 -9.03
N MET A 63 -0.10 -7.25 -8.25
CA MET A 63 1.27 -7.29 -8.76
C MET A 63 1.52 -8.45 -9.73
N THR A 64 0.84 -9.59 -9.54
CA THR A 64 0.91 -10.71 -10.50
C THR A 64 0.20 -10.35 -11.80
N ARG A 65 -0.97 -9.71 -11.75
CA ARG A 65 -1.71 -9.25 -12.93
C ARG A 65 -0.94 -8.19 -13.72
N GLU A 66 -0.24 -7.31 -13.01
CA GLU A 66 0.66 -6.30 -13.56
C GLU A 66 2.00 -6.87 -14.04
N ARG A 67 2.22 -8.19 -13.87
CA ARG A 67 3.44 -8.91 -14.26
C ARG A 67 4.71 -8.38 -13.57
N LEU A 68 4.57 -7.78 -12.38
CA LEU A 68 5.70 -7.37 -11.54
C LEU A 68 6.35 -8.58 -10.84
N ILE A 69 5.52 -9.56 -10.48
CA ILE A 69 5.93 -10.82 -9.83
C ILE A 69 5.27 -12.02 -10.51
N GLY A 70 5.87 -13.20 -10.35
CA GLY A 70 5.27 -14.46 -10.82
C GLY A 70 4.31 -15.07 -9.79
N GLN A 71 3.44 -15.99 -10.23
CA GLN A 71 2.48 -16.67 -9.35
C GLN A 71 3.13 -17.40 -8.17
N LYS A 72 4.29 -18.04 -8.38
CA LYS A 72 5.05 -18.70 -7.31
C LYS A 72 5.55 -17.71 -6.27
N GLU A 73 6.04 -16.55 -6.71
CA GLU A 73 6.50 -15.48 -5.82
C GLU A 73 5.32 -14.88 -5.03
N ALA A 74 4.18 -14.67 -5.69
CA ALA A 74 2.97 -14.20 -5.04
C ALA A 74 2.49 -15.16 -3.93
N LEU A 75 2.54 -16.47 -4.17
CA LEU A 75 2.19 -17.48 -3.16
C LEU A 75 3.10 -17.42 -1.93
N MET A 76 4.41 -17.20 -2.13
CA MET A 76 5.39 -17.11 -1.04
C MET A 76 5.28 -15.83 -0.21
N ARG A 77 4.54 -14.82 -0.67
CA ARG A 77 4.39 -13.53 0.01
C ARG A 77 3.19 -13.45 0.94
N VAL A 78 2.28 -14.39 0.85
CA VAL A 78 1.14 -14.48 1.76
C VAL A 78 1.49 -15.50 2.84
N ASN A 79 1.65 -15.04 4.07
CA ASN A 79 1.90 -15.95 5.19
C ASN A 79 0.63 -16.78 5.44
N PRO A 80 0.71 -18.12 5.55
CA PRO A 80 -0.45 -18.94 5.87
C PRO A 80 -1.22 -18.49 7.12
N SER A 81 -0.55 -17.94 8.13
CA SER A 81 -1.22 -17.43 9.34
C SER A 81 -2.10 -16.20 9.07
N ASP A 82 -1.80 -15.44 8.02
CA ASP A 82 -2.59 -14.26 7.65
C ASP A 82 -3.96 -14.69 7.09
N LEU A 83 -4.05 -15.88 6.50
CA LEU A 83 -5.31 -16.40 5.96
C LEU A 83 -6.33 -16.71 7.07
N ASP A 84 -5.87 -17.14 8.25
CA ASP A 84 -6.74 -17.41 9.40
C ASP A 84 -7.56 -16.17 9.80
N GLN A 85 -6.93 -14.98 9.77
CA GLN A 85 -7.62 -13.71 10.04
C GLN A 85 -8.76 -13.43 9.04
N LEU A 86 -8.64 -13.92 7.80
CA LEU A 86 -9.67 -13.74 6.77
C LEU A 86 -10.85 -14.71 6.94
N LEU A 87 -10.66 -15.79 7.70
CA LEU A 87 -11.68 -16.79 7.99
C LEU A 87 -12.49 -16.47 9.25
N HIS A 88 -12.00 -15.55 10.08
CA HIS A 88 -12.70 -15.11 11.28
C HIS A 88 -13.94 -14.27 10.94
N PRO A 89 -15.09 -14.52 11.60
CA PRO A 89 -16.25 -13.65 11.49
C PRO A 89 -15.89 -12.21 11.83
N SER A 90 -16.33 -11.28 10.98
CA SER A 90 -16.14 -9.85 11.18
C SER A 90 -17.50 -9.14 11.15
N PHE A 91 -17.56 -7.97 11.79
CA PHE A 91 -18.74 -7.13 11.69
C PHE A 91 -18.85 -6.60 10.27
N ASP A 92 -20.04 -6.72 9.69
CA ASP A 92 -20.34 -6.07 8.41
C ASP A 92 -20.17 -4.54 8.58
N PRO A 93 -19.22 -3.91 7.86
CA PRO A 93 -19.01 -2.46 7.96
C PRO A 93 -20.22 -1.65 7.50
N ALA A 94 -21.15 -2.25 6.73
CA ALA A 94 -22.41 -1.64 6.31
C ALA A 94 -23.56 -1.85 7.32
N ALA A 95 -23.37 -2.69 8.34
CA ALA A 95 -24.40 -2.92 9.34
C ALA A 95 -24.68 -1.65 10.16
N ARG A 96 -25.97 -1.41 10.45
CA ARG A 96 -26.42 -0.26 11.22
C ARG A 96 -25.90 -0.37 12.65
N ARG A 97 -25.05 0.58 13.06
CA ARG A 97 -24.54 0.66 14.44
C ARG A 97 -25.66 1.11 15.38
N HIS A 98 -25.99 0.27 16.35
CA HIS A 98 -26.91 0.62 17.43
C HIS A 98 -26.08 1.13 18.62
N VAL A 99 -25.93 2.45 18.72
CA VAL A 99 -25.12 3.10 19.77
C VAL A 99 -25.95 3.19 21.04
N ILE A 100 -25.48 2.58 22.14
CA ILE A 100 -26.21 2.45 23.41
C ILE A 100 -25.66 3.42 24.48
N GLY A 101 -24.73 4.31 24.13
CA GLY A 101 -24.14 5.30 25.03
C GLY A 101 -23.16 6.23 24.32
N THR A 102 -22.97 7.42 24.86
CA THR A 102 -21.98 8.43 24.45
C THR A 102 -20.69 8.31 25.24
#